data_AF-A0A4U7D5G0-F1
#
_entry.id   AF-A0A4U7D5G0-F1
#
_cell.length_a   1.000
_cell.length_b   1.000
_cell.length_c   1.000
_cell.angle_alpha   90.00
_cell.angle_beta   90.00
_cell.angle_gamma   90.00
#
_symmetry.space_group_name_H-M   'P 1'
#
loop_
_entity.id
_entity.type
_entity.pdbx_description
1 polymer ?
#
loop_
_entity_poly.entity_id
_entity_poly.type
_entity_poly.pdbx_seq_one_letter_code
_entity_poly.pdbx_strand_id
1 'polypeptide(L)' 'MMSNRSNSTYSLWLVSGAETTAHRQLQATITELAERVEDAPVFGPHVTVVGGIDDERTALE' A
#
# COMPACT_ATOMS: atom_id res chain seq x y z
N MET A 1 -33.17 -2.41 8.29
CA MET A 1 -31.86 -1.74 8.35
C MET A 1 -30.84 -2.75 7.84
N MET A 2 -30.46 -2.67 6.56
CA MET A 2 -29.47 -3.60 5.99
C MET A 2 -28.09 -3.08 6.34
N SER A 3 -27.35 -3.81 7.18
CA SER A 3 -25.95 -3.53 7.45
C SER A 3 -25.15 -3.77 6.16
N ASN A 4 -24.56 -2.70 5.63
CA ASN A 4 -23.64 -2.79 4.50
C ASN A 4 -22.32 -3.37 5.02
N ARG A 5 -22.22 -4.71 5.08
CA ARG A 5 -20.95 -5.38 5.38
C ARG A 5 -20.05 -5.22 4.16
N SER A 6 -19.09 -4.31 4.24
CA SER A 6 -18.02 -4.22 3.25
C SER A 6 -17.05 -5.36 3.53
N ASN A 7 -16.89 -6.31 2.60
CA ASN A 7 -15.83 -7.32 2.69
C ASN A 7 -14.50 -6.67 2.27
N SER A 8 -14.06 -5.70 3.05
CA SER A 8 -12.84 -4.95 2.79
C SER A 8 -11.65 -5.67 3.42
N THR A 9 -10.61 -5.87 2.63
CA THR A 9 -9.31 -6.35 3.10
C THR A 9 -8.33 -5.17 3.13
N TYR A 10 -7.69 -4.97 4.28
CA TYR A 10 -6.77 -3.87 4.52
C TYR A 10 -5.32 -4.33 4.64
N SER A 11 -4.41 -3.36 4.54
CA SER A 11 -3.00 -3.55 4.81
C SER A 11 -2.43 -2.35 5.55
N LEU A 12 -1.44 -2.60 6.40
CA LEU A 12 -0.70 -1.61 7.17
C LEU A 12 0.66 -1.38 6.52
N TRP A 13 0.93 -0.14 6.15
CA TRP A 13 2.13 0.26 5.43
C TRP A 13 2.97 1.26 6.22
N LEU A 14 4.28 1.06 6.21
CA LEU A 14 5.24 2.09 6.57
C LEU A 14 5.61 2.88 5.32
N VAL A 15 5.35 4.18 5.35
CA VAL A 15 5.65 5.09 4.25
C VAL A 15 6.85 5.94 4.66
N SER A 16 7.87 6.01 3.81
CA SER A 16 9.00 6.91 4.02
C SER A 16 8.52 8.36 3.92
N GLY A 17 9.07 9.26 4.75
CA GLY A 17 8.69 10.67 4.70
C GLY A 17 8.90 11.25 3.30
N ALA A 18 7.88 11.92 2.75
CA ALA A 18 7.85 12.39 1.36
C ALA A 18 9.06 13.26 0.99
N GLU A 19 9.56 14.05 1.94
CA GLU A 19 10.68 14.96 1.73
C GLU A 19 12.06 14.31 1.85
N THR A 20 12.12 13.02 2.19
CA THR A 20 13.38 12.30 2.35
C THR A 20 14.00 11.97 1.00
N THR A 21 15.34 11.99 0.94
CA THR A 21 16.08 11.55 -0.25
C THR A 21 15.75 10.10 -0.61
N ALA A 22 15.58 9.24 0.40
CA ALA A 22 15.21 7.84 0.19
C ALA A 22 13.85 7.70 -0.51
N HIS A 23 12.84 8.47 -0.09
CA HIS A 23 11.53 8.46 -0.74
C HIS A 23 11.63 8.86 -2.22
N ARG A 24 12.32 9.96 -2.51
CA ARG A 24 12.52 10.44 -3.90
C ARG A 24 13.25 9.41 -4.76
N GLN A 25 14.31 8.79 -4.24
CA GLN A 25 15.06 7.77 -4.96
C GLN A 25 14.21 6.54 -5.26
N LEU A 26 13.49 6.03 -4.26
CA LEU A 26 12.60 4.88 -4.44
C LEU A 26 11.46 5.19 -5.42
N GLN A 27 10.86 6.37 -5.34
CA GLN A 27 9.81 6.79 -6.26
C GLN A 27 10.34 6.83 -7.70
N ALA A 28 11.52 7.40 -7.93
CA ALA A 28 12.14 7.44 -9.25
C ALA A 28 12.42 6.02 -9.78
N THR A 29 12.97 5.14 -8.95
CA THR A 29 13.23 3.74 -9.32
C THR A 29 11.95 2.97 -9.66
N ILE A 30 10.88 3.13 -8.88
CA ILE A 30 9.58 2.50 -9.16
C ILE A 30 9.05 2.97 -10.52
N THR A 31 9.06 4.29 -10.77
CA THR A 31 8.60 4.86 -12.04
C THR A 31 9.43 4.34 -13.22
N GLU A 32 10.75 4.36 -13.11
CA GLU A 32 11.65 3.87 -14.18
C GLU A 32 11.41 2.39 -14.51
N LEU A 33 11.17 1.56 -13.50
CA LEU A 33 10.90 0.13 -13.71
C LEU A 33 9.51 -0.11 -14.30
N ALA A 34 8.51 0.65 -13.88
CA ALA A 34 7.15 0.54 -14.41
C ALA A 34 7.08 0.89 -15.90
N GLU A 35 7.84 1.88 -16.37
CA GLU A 35 7.90 2.26 -17.79
C GLU A 35 8.42 1.14 -18.72
N ARG A 36 9.08 0.12 -18.17
CA ARG A 36 9.66 -0.99 -18.95
C ARG A 36 8.67 -2.14 -19.19
N VAL A 37 7.50 -2.12 -18.57
CA VAL A 37 6.51 -3.20 -18.63
C VAL A 37 5.16 -2.61 -18.99
N GLU A 38 4.55 -3.11 -20.07
CA GLU A 38 3.20 -2.74 -20.48
C GLU A 38 2.24 -3.01 -19.32
N ASP A 39 1.53 -1.97 -18.87
CA ASP A 39 0.57 -1.98 -17.75
C ASP A 39 1.13 -2.14 -16.32
N ALA A 40 2.44 -1.97 -16.09
CA ALA A 40 2.95 -1.95 -14.72
C ALA A 40 2.47 -0.69 -13.96
N PRO A 41 1.87 -0.83 -12.76
CA PRO A 41 1.35 0.30 -12.02
C PRO A 41 2.47 1.10 -11.34
N VAL A 42 2.31 2.42 -11.31
CA VAL A 42 3.13 3.30 -10.47
C VAL A 42 2.45 3.44 -9.11
N PHE A 43 3.20 3.23 -8.04
CA PHE A 43 2.74 3.37 -6.66
C PHE A 43 3.77 4.10 -5.81
N GLY A 44 3.32 4.64 -4.67
CA GLY A 44 4.20 5.32 -3.72
C GLY A 44 5.08 4.34 -2.93
N PRO A 45 6.35 4.66 -2.63
CA PRO A 45 7.24 3.81 -1.84
C PRO A 45 6.66 3.48 -0.45
N HIS A 46 6.48 2.19 -0.19
CA HIS A 46 6.02 1.71 1.11
C HIS A 46 6.58 0.33 1.44
N VAL A 47 6.55 -0.02 2.72
CA VAL A 47 6.83 -1.36 3.23
C VAL A 47 5.56 -1.90 3.87
N THR A 48 5.01 -2.98 3.33
CA THR A 48 3.88 -3.68 3.95
C THR A 48 4.35 -4.42 5.20
N VAL A 49 3.80 -4.04 6.35
CA VAL A 49 4.09 -4.71 7.63
C VAL A 49 3.08 -5.82 7.89
N VAL A 50 1.81 -5.56 7.59
CA VAL A 50 0.70 -6.50 7.72
C VAL A 50 -0.21 -6.33 6.51
N GLY A 51 -0.67 -7.43 5.92
CA GLY A 51 -1.69 -7.43 4.86
C GLY A 51 -2.76 -8.46 5.16
N GLY A 52 -3.90 -8.39 4.47
CA GLY A 52 -4.97 -9.37 4.68
C GLY A 52 -5.79 -9.12 5.94
N ILE A 53 -5.88 -7.88 6.41
CA ILE A 53 -6.68 -7.54 7.58
C ILE A 53 -8.13 -7.43 7.14
N ASP A 54 -8.92 -8.47 7.39
CA ASP A 54 -10.35 -8.48 7.09
C ASP A 54 -11.14 -7.78 8.20
N ASP A 55 -12.07 -6.90 7.80
CA ASP A 55 -12.88 -6.08 8.70
C ASP A 55 -13.74 -6.92 9.67
N GLU A 56 -14.01 -8.19 9.35
CA GLU A 56 -14.89 -9.04 10.16
C GLU A 56 -14.25 -9.55 11.47
N ARG A 57 -12.97 -9.28 11.79
CA ARG A 57 -12.38 -9.85 13.03
C ARG A 57 -11.19 -9.14 13.67
N THR A 58 -11.18 -7.82 13.72
CA THR A 58 -10.28 -7.10 14.66
C THR A 58 -10.87 -7.07 16.08
N ALA A 59 -11.11 -8.25 16.66
CA ALA A 59 -11.13 -8.38 18.11
C ALA A 59 -9.67 -8.34 18.55
N LEU A 60 -9.18 -7.14 18.89
CA LEU A 60 -8.01 -7.00 19.74
C LEU A 60 -8.43 -7.48 21.13
N GLU A 61 -8.14 -8.75 21.43
CA GLU A 61 -8.05 -9.26 22.81
C GLU A 61 -6.64 -8.99 23.37
#